data_AF-A0A8H7F631-F1
#
_entry.id   AF-A0A8H7F631-F1
#
_cell.length_a   1.000
_cell.length_b   1.000
_cell.length_c   1.000
_cell.angle_alpha   90.00
_cell.angle_beta   90.00
_cell.angle_gamma   90.00
#
_symmetry.space_group_name_H-M   'P 1'
#
loop_
_entity.id
_entity.type
_entity.pdbx_description
1 polymer ?
#
loop_
_entity_poly.entity_id
_entity_poly.type
_entity_poly.pdbx_seq_one_letter_code
_entity_poly.pdbx_strand_id
1 'polypeptide(L)'
;MSNGLHATRHPWENLVSFICSSNNNISRITKMVQDLCNYFSPALLHLPDPSNPDQLLPYHPFPPPSVLSSSDVSATLRTLGFGYRAGFIQKTAKLLVDAHGSNTLPDDPREDSERWLHSLRNTSTSEAREELLKLMGVGRKVADCILLMSLDKKEVVPVDTHVHQIAVKYYGMKRPGSAKMTMTPKLYEEVNTKLFSAWGDYAGWAHSVMFTADLKSFADHNTTPSSSPQKKAPTPKRKREEQLKEECLPTPPITPELEAGSLAERVKRRRGAK
;
A
#
# COMPACT_ATOMS: atom_id res chain seq x y z
N MET A 1 -20.00 -13.52 -3.70
CA MET A 1 -19.72 -12.12 -3.31
C MET A 1 -18.94 -12.16 -2.01
N SER A 2 -17.61 -12.11 -2.08
CA SER A 2 -16.71 -12.16 -0.93
C SER A 2 -16.28 -10.74 -0.59
N ASN A 3 -16.58 -10.30 0.63
CA ASN A 3 -16.13 -9.04 1.23
C ASN A 3 -14.61 -9.10 1.49
N GLY A 4 -13.81 -8.93 0.45
CA GLY A 4 -12.37 -8.69 0.56
C GLY A 4 -12.10 -7.19 0.59
N LEU A 5 -11.05 -6.77 1.31
CA LEU A 5 -10.53 -5.39 1.23
C LEU A 5 -10.16 -5.06 -0.23
N HIS A 6 -11.10 -4.50 -0.99
CA HIS A 6 -10.81 -3.88 -2.28
C HIS A 6 -10.20 -2.50 -1.99
N ALA A 7 -8.90 -2.45 -1.74
CA ALA A 7 -8.19 -1.18 -1.68
C ALA A 7 -7.85 -0.73 -3.10
N THR A 8 -8.84 -0.25 -3.86
CA THR A 8 -8.57 0.44 -5.14
C THR A 8 -8.70 1.94 -4.92
N ARG A 9 -7.62 2.56 -4.41
CA ARG A 9 -7.54 4.01 -4.31
C ARG A 9 -7.47 4.64 -5.70
N HIS A 10 -7.85 5.91 -5.81
CA HIS A 10 -7.65 6.69 -7.02
C HIS A 10 -6.12 6.79 -7.33
N PRO A 11 -5.64 6.44 -8.53
CA PRO A 11 -4.20 6.38 -8.83
C PRO A 11 -3.44 7.68 -8.56
N TRP A 12 -4.05 8.83 -8.87
CA TRP A 12 -3.44 10.14 -8.64
C TRP A 12 -3.27 10.46 -7.14
N GLU A 13 -4.35 10.31 -6.37
CA GLU A 13 -4.30 10.49 -4.91
C GLU A 13 -3.30 9.54 -4.27
N ASN A 14 -3.27 8.28 -4.73
CA ASN A 14 -2.39 7.26 -4.21
C ASN A 14 -0.91 7.59 -4.49
N LEU A 15 -0.60 8.03 -5.72
CA LEU A 15 0.73 8.49 -6.12
C LEU A 15 1.24 9.62 -5.21
N VAL A 16 0.46 10.69 -5.06
CA VAL A 16 0.87 11.84 -4.24
C VAL A 16 0.98 11.47 -2.75
N SER A 17 0.05 10.66 -2.25
CA SER A 17 0.09 10.14 -0.87
C SER A 17 1.35 9.32 -0.60
N PHE A 18 1.77 8.47 -1.55
CA PHE A 18 3.00 7.68 -1.37
C PHE A 18 4.28 8.49 -1.57
N ILE A 19 4.28 9.54 -2.39
CA ILE A 19 5.37 10.53 -2.41
C ILE A 19 5.55 11.13 -1.01
N CYS A 20 4.44 11.49 -0.34
CA CYS A 20 4.44 12.00 1.05
C CYS A 20 4.97 10.99 2.08
N SER A 21 4.82 9.69 1.80
CA SER A 21 5.19 8.61 2.72
C SER A 21 6.70 8.34 2.83
N SER A 22 7.48 8.74 1.82
CA SER A 22 8.92 8.48 1.77
C SER A 22 9.63 9.02 3.01
N ASN A 23 10.31 8.18 3.80
CA ASN A 23 10.98 8.54 5.04
C ASN A 23 10.09 9.38 6.00
N ASN A 24 8.92 8.85 6.34
CA ASN A 24 7.89 9.54 7.12
C ASN A 24 7.10 8.55 8.01
N ASN A 25 6.21 9.05 8.86
CA ASN A 25 5.31 8.24 9.69
C ASN A 25 3.84 8.50 9.36
N ILE A 26 2.98 7.53 9.69
CA ILE A 26 1.55 7.54 9.32
C ILE A 26 0.86 8.83 9.79
N SER A 27 1.04 9.23 11.05
CA SER A 27 0.40 10.42 11.61
C SER A 27 0.74 11.70 10.83
N ARG A 28 2.02 11.89 10.48
CA ARG A 28 2.44 13.05 9.69
C ARG A 28 1.96 12.97 8.24
N ILE A 29 1.97 11.78 7.62
CA ILE A 29 1.47 11.60 6.26
C ILE A 29 -0.01 11.96 6.18
N THR A 30 -0.82 11.47 7.13
CA THR A 30 -2.25 11.80 7.21
C THR A 30 -2.48 13.31 7.27
N LYS A 31 -1.75 13.99 8.16
CA LYS A 31 -1.84 15.45 8.27
C LYS A 31 -1.43 16.15 6.97
N MET A 32 -0.32 15.73 6.34
CA MET A 32 0.12 16.30 5.07
C MET A 32 -0.95 16.18 3.98
N VAL A 33 -1.55 15.01 3.82
CA VAL A 33 -2.61 14.80 2.81
C VAL A 33 -3.85 15.64 3.11
N GLN A 34 -4.22 15.80 4.39
CA GLN A 34 -5.31 16.70 4.81
C GLN A 34 -5.00 18.16 4.49
N ASP A 35 -3.81 18.65 4.87
CA ASP A 35 -3.36 20.02 4.62
C ASP A 35 -3.31 20.31 3.10
N LEU A 36 -2.92 19.32 2.28
CA LEU A 36 -2.96 19.40 0.82
C LEU A 36 -4.38 19.67 0.30
N CYS A 37 -5.35 18.86 0.73
CA CYS A 37 -6.73 18.97 0.25
C CYS A 37 -7.37 20.28 0.73
N ASN A 38 -7.15 20.65 2.00
CA ASN A 38 -7.69 21.86 2.60
C ASN A 38 -7.18 23.13 1.89
N TYR A 39 -5.92 23.13 1.45
CA TYR A 39 -5.31 24.30 0.82
C TYR A 39 -5.61 24.39 -0.68
N PHE A 40 -5.50 23.28 -1.40
CA PHE A 40 -5.56 23.27 -2.87
C PHE A 40 -6.92 22.86 -3.43
N SER A 41 -7.93 22.66 -2.60
CA SER A 41 -9.27 22.32 -3.07
C SER A 41 -10.34 23.04 -2.25
N PRO A 42 -11.38 23.58 -2.90
CA PRO A 42 -12.51 24.16 -2.18
C PRO A 42 -13.27 23.07 -1.41
N ALA A 43 -13.92 23.44 -0.30
CA ALA A 43 -14.76 22.51 0.43
C ALA A 43 -15.93 22.06 -0.45
N LEU A 44 -16.12 20.75 -0.60
CA LEU A 44 -17.23 20.16 -1.33
C LEU A 44 -18.52 20.22 -0.51
N LEU A 45 -18.41 19.93 0.79
CA LEU A 45 -19.53 19.89 1.73
C LEU A 45 -19.04 20.01 3.17
N HIS A 46 -19.97 20.19 4.11
CA HIS A 46 -19.71 20.21 5.55
C HIS A 46 -20.58 19.17 6.26
N LEU A 47 -19.99 18.34 7.12
CA LEU A 47 -20.72 17.33 7.91
C LEU A 47 -20.41 17.48 9.40
N PRO A 48 -21.31 17.04 10.30
CA PRO A 48 -21.03 17.00 11.74
C PRO A 48 -19.79 16.17 12.08
N ASP A 49 -18.96 16.64 13.02
CA ASP A 49 -17.82 15.88 13.54
C ASP A 49 -18.33 14.64 14.30
N PRO A 50 -17.83 13.43 13.98
CA PRO A 50 -18.21 12.21 14.71
C PRO A 50 -17.96 12.26 16.22
N SER A 51 -17.02 13.09 16.66
CA SER A 51 -16.64 13.30 18.07
C SER A 51 -17.37 14.47 18.70
N ASN A 52 -17.89 15.40 17.90
CA ASN A 52 -18.60 16.60 18.35
C ASN A 52 -19.68 17.02 17.34
N PRO A 53 -20.92 16.51 17.47
CA PRO A 53 -22.00 16.76 16.51
C PRO A 53 -22.37 18.24 16.31
N ASP A 54 -22.03 19.11 17.26
CA ASP A 54 -22.28 20.55 17.18
C ASP A 54 -21.26 21.29 16.29
N GLN A 55 -20.19 20.62 15.89
CA GLN A 55 -19.15 21.15 15.02
C GLN A 55 -19.30 20.61 13.60
N LEU A 56 -19.29 21.50 12.60
CA LEU A 56 -19.25 21.12 11.20
C LEU A 56 -17.80 21.07 10.69
N LEU A 57 -17.41 19.94 10.11
CA LEU A 57 -16.12 19.73 9.46
C LEU A 57 -16.26 19.90 7.93
N PRO A 58 -15.42 20.72 7.29
CA PRO A 58 -15.36 20.80 5.83
C PRO A 58 -14.66 19.57 5.24
N TYR A 59 -15.22 19.03 4.16
CA TYR A 59 -14.63 17.94 3.38
C TYR A 59 -14.17 18.47 2.04
N HIS A 60 -12.88 18.30 1.75
CA HIS A 60 -12.23 18.78 0.54
C HIS A 60 -11.91 17.59 -0.37
N PRO A 61 -12.16 17.68 -1.69
CA PRO A 61 -11.70 16.66 -2.63
C PRO A 61 -10.17 16.70 -2.74
N PHE A 62 -9.60 15.64 -3.30
CA PHE A 62 -8.17 15.63 -3.60
C PHE A 62 -7.87 16.59 -4.78
N PRO A 63 -6.84 17.45 -4.70
CA PRO A 63 -6.58 18.42 -5.75
C PRO A 63 -6.13 17.73 -7.04
N PRO A 64 -6.65 18.14 -8.21
CA PRO A 64 -6.30 17.49 -9.47
C PRO A 64 -4.88 17.88 -9.92
N PRO A 65 -4.27 17.13 -10.86
CA PRO A 65 -2.91 17.38 -11.33
C PRO A 65 -2.68 18.81 -11.86
N SER A 66 -3.63 19.39 -12.58
CA SER A 66 -3.52 20.76 -13.11
C SER A 66 -3.26 21.78 -11.99
N VAL A 67 -3.98 21.69 -10.87
CA VAL A 67 -3.83 22.59 -9.73
C VAL A 67 -2.44 22.45 -9.10
N LEU A 68 -1.95 21.21 -8.95
CA LEU A 68 -0.63 20.97 -8.35
C LEU A 68 0.54 21.23 -9.31
N SER A 69 0.30 21.47 -10.60
CA SER A 69 1.34 21.71 -11.60
C SER A 69 1.93 23.13 -11.58
N SER A 70 1.23 24.08 -10.97
CA SER A 70 1.64 25.50 -10.95
C SER A 70 2.99 25.71 -10.26
N SER A 71 3.73 26.73 -10.68
CA SER A 71 5.12 26.97 -10.27
C SER A 71 5.25 27.37 -8.79
N ASP A 72 4.22 27.99 -8.22
CA ASP A 72 4.15 28.43 -6.82
C ASP A 72 3.85 27.29 -5.83
N VAL A 73 3.23 26.19 -6.29
CA VAL A 73 2.80 25.05 -5.47
C VAL A 73 3.95 24.49 -4.62
N SER A 74 5.16 24.38 -5.20
CA SER A 74 6.33 23.87 -4.46
C SER A 74 6.72 24.76 -3.27
N ALA A 75 6.61 26.09 -3.42
CA ALA A 75 6.90 27.01 -2.34
C ALA A 75 5.83 26.90 -1.24
N THR A 76 4.56 26.88 -1.63
CA THR A 76 3.42 26.70 -0.73
C THR A 76 3.48 25.39 0.04
N LEU A 77 3.74 24.26 -0.62
CA LEU A 77 3.87 22.97 0.08
C LEU A 77 5.02 22.95 1.09
N ARG A 78 6.09 23.74 0.89
CA ARG A 78 7.16 23.87 1.88
C ARG A 78 6.69 24.60 3.13
N THR A 79 5.86 25.64 3.00
CA THR A 79 5.27 26.33 4.16
C THR A 79 4.30 25.42 4.91
N LEU A 80 3.60 24.52 4.20
CA LEU A 80 2.76 23.46 4.78
C LEU A 80 3.55 22.26 5.33
N GLY A 81 4.89 22.30 5.35
CA GLY A 81 5.72 21.30 6.02
C GLY A 81 6.03 20.02 5.22
N PHE A 82 5.87 20.04 3.89
CA PHE A 82 6.20 18.90 3.02
C PHE A 82 7.71 18.71 2.85
N GLY A 83 8.50 19.77 3.09
CA GLY A 83 9.96 19.76 2.96
C GLY A 83 10.39 19.50 1.52
N TYR A 84 11.36 18.60 1.31
CA TYR A 84 11.88 18.30 -0.03
C TYR A 84 10.83 17.68 -0.98
N ARG A 85 9.80 17.03 -0.42
CA ARG A 85 8.73 16.35 -1.19
C ARG A 85 7.85 17.33 -1.96
N ALA A 86 7.79 18.59 -1.52
CA ALA A 86 7.07 19.66 -2.21
C ALA A 86 7.47 19.75 -3.69
N GLY A 87 8.79 19.70 -3.95
CA GLY A 87 9.31 19.74 -5.33
C GLY A 87 9.00 18.47 -6.12
N PHE A 88 8.86 17.32 -5.46
CA PHE A 88 8.50 16.05 -6.13
C PHE A 88 7.05 16.06 -6.58
N ILE A 89 6.14 16.53 -5.72
CA ILE A 89 4.71 16.61 -6.03
C ILE A 89 4.47 17.57 -7.19
N GLN A 90 4.98 18.81 -7.10
CA GLN A 90 4.78 19.82 -8.14
C GLN A 90 5.38 19.39 -9.48
N LYS A 91 6.62 18.87 -9.50
CA LYS A 91 7.25 18.40 -10.74
C LYS A 91 6.56 17.18 -11.34
N THR A 92 6.06 16.27 -10.51
CA THR A 92 5.29 15.10 -10.99
C THR A 92 3.97 15.55 -11.60
N ALA A 93 3.23 16.43 -10.91
CA ALA A 93 1.99 17.02 -11.43
C ALA A 93 2.23 17.72 -12.78
N LYS A 94 3.27 18.56 -12.85
CA LYS A 94 3.66 19.25 -14.07
C LYS A 94 4.03 18.30 -15.20
N LEU A 95 4.84 17.27 -14.93
CA LEU A 95 5.24 16.28 -15.93
C LEU A 95 4.01 15.57 -16.51
N LEU A 96 3.07 15.16 -15.66
CA LEU A 96 1.84 14.48 -16.09
C LEU A 96 0.94 15.39 -16.94
N VAL A 97 0.75 16.65 -16.52
CA VAL A 97 -0.06 17.62 -17.25
C VAL A 97 0.59 17.97 -18.59
N ASP A 98 1.90 18.22 -18.62
CA ASP A 98 2.62 18.56 -19.84
C ASP A 98 2.63 17.39 -20.85
N ALA A 99 2.77 16.14 -20.38
CA ALA A 99 2.86 14.95 -21.23
C ALA A 99 1.49 14.41 -21.68
N HIS A 100 0.45 14.59 -20.87
CA HIS A 100 -0.83 13.92 -21.06
C HIS A 100 -2.06 14.84 -21.03
N GLY A 101 -1.93 16.15 -20.78
CA GLY A 101 -3.06 17.06 -20.53
C GLY A 101 -3.91 17.54 -21.72
N SER A 102 -3.79 16.94 -22.92
CA SER A 102 -4.30 17.56 -24.17
C SER A 102 -5.50 16.88 -24.83
N ASN A 103 -6.18 15.92 -24.19
CA ASN A 103 -7.20 15.08 -24.84
C ASN A 103 -8.55 15.06 -24.09
N THR A 104 -9.21 16.21 -23.95
CA THR A 104 -10.50 16.27 -23.25
C THR A 104 -11.53 15.34 -23.89
N LEU A 105 -11.89 14.26 -23.19
CA LEU A 105 -13.01 13.39 -23.54
C LEU A 105 -14.28 13.93 -22.87
N PRO A 106 -15.40 14.13 -23.60
CA PRO A 106 -16.62 14.70 -23.04
C PRO A 106 -17.26 13.88 -21.91
N ASP A 107 -17.07 12.56 -21.93
CA ASP A 107 -17.82 11.61 -21.09
C ASP A 107 -17.12 11.25 -19.77
N ASP A 108 -15.92 11.80 -19.50
CA ASP A 108 -15.14 11.48 -18.30
C ASP A 108 -14.70 12.76 -17.57
N PRO A 109 -15.22 13.02 -16.35
CA PRO A 109 -14.94 14.25 -15.61
C PRO A 109 -13.49 14.37 -15.10
N ARG A 110 -12.68 13.31 -15.22
CA ARG A 110 -11.27 13.32 -14.82
C ARG A 110 -10.43 14.18 -15.77
N GLU A 111 -9.27 14.62 -15.28
CA GLU A 111 -8.24 15.19 -16.16
C GLU A 111 -7.56 14.09 -16.98
N ASP A 112 -7.02 14.44 -18.15
CA ASP A 112 -6.32 13.47 -19.00
C ASP A 112 -5.08 12.86 -18.34
N SER A 113 -4.38 13.66 -17.55
CA SER A 113 -3.25 13.23 -16.72
C SER A 113 -3.66 12.11 -15.76
N GLU A 114 -4.86 12.20 -15.17
CA GLU A 114 -5.42 11.14 -14.33
C GLU A 114 -5.86 9.93 -15.16
N ARG A 115 -6.50 10.15 -16.31
CA ARG A 115 -6.88 9.06 -17.24
C ARG A 115 -5.67 8.24 -17.67
N TRP A 116 -4.55 8.90 -17.98
CA TRP A 116 -3.31 8.22 -18.30
C TRP A 116 -2.83 7.34 -17.14
N LEU A 117 -2.81 7.85 -15.91
CA LEU A 117 -2.48 7.04 -14.73
C LEU A 117 -3.42 5.84 -14.56
N HIS A 118 -4.73 6.01 -14.79
CA HIS A 118 -5.70 4.91 -14.78
C HIS A 118 -5.42 3.87 -15.86
N SER A 119 -4.96 4.30 -17.05
CA SER A 119 -4.68 3.39 -18.16
C SER A 119 -3.57 2.37 -17.84
N LEU A 120 -2.67 2.69 -16.90
CA LEU A 120 -1.63 1.76 -16.42
C LEU A 120 -2.18 0.50 -15.75
N ARG A 121 -3.47 0.48 -15.38
CA ARG A 121 -4.15 -0.76 -14.95
C ARG A 121 -4.15 -1.83 -16.04
N ASN A 122 -4.20 -1.41 -17.31
CA ASN A 122 -4.32 -2.29 -18.47
C ASN A 122 -2.98 -2.70 -19.08
N THR A 123 -1.85 -2.16 -18.60
CA THR A 123 -0.51 -2.54 -19.05
C THR A 123 0.07 -3.66 -18.19
N SER A 124 1.19 -4.28 -18.59
CA SER A 124 1.86 -5.26 -17.73
C SER A 124 2.45 -4.58 -16.48
N THR A 125 2.68 -5.36 -15.43
CA THR A 125 3.27 -4.87 -14.19
C THR A 125 4.68 -4.30 -14.38
N SER A 126 5.46 -4.82 -15.33
CA SER A 126 6.78 -4.26 -15.64
C SER A 126 6.66 -2.89 -16.30
N GLU A 127 5.83 -2.79 -17.35
CA GLU A 127 5.63 -1.54 -18.09
C GLU A 127 5.04 -0.44 -17.19
N ALA A 128 4.01 -0.76 -16.41
CA ALA A 128 3.42 0.18 -15.46
C ALA A 128 4.46 0.68 -14.43
N ARG A 129 5.34 -0.21 -13.96
CA ARG A 129 6.42 0.16 -13.04
C ARG A 129 7.43 1.10 -13.69
N GLU A 130 7.84 0.80 -14.92
CA GLU A 130 8.81 1.60 -15.67
C GLU A 130 8.27 3.02 -15.90
N GLU A 131 6.98 3.17 -16.22
CA GLU A 131 6.35 4.48 -16.33
C GLU A 131 6.33 5.23 -14.99
N LEU A 132 5.95 4.56 -13.89
CA LEU A 132 5.93 5.18 -12.56
C LEU A 132 7.32 5.63 -12.09
N LEU A 133 8.37 4.87 -12.41
CA LEU A 133 9.75 5.20 -12.02
C LEU A 133 10.32 6.45 -12.72
N LYS A 134 9.67 6.93 -13.79
CA LYS A 134 10.03 8.21 -14.44
C LYS A 134 9.56 9.41 -13.62
N LEU A 135 8.63 9.22 -12.69
CA LEU A 135 8.03 10.30 -11.90
C LEU A 135 8.94 10.73 -10.74
N MET A 136 8.92 12.03 -10.43
CA MET A 136 9.79 12.60 -9.41
C MET A 136 9.40 12.14 -8.01
N GLY A 137 10.38 11.60 -7.26
CA GLY A 137 10.14 11.09 -5.91
C GLY A 137 9.54 9.68 -5.87
N VAL A 138 9.40 9.02 -7.03
CA VAL A 138 8.92 7.64 -7.13
C VAL A 138 10.11 6.68 -7.30
N GLY A 139 10.51 6.03 -6.20
CA GLY A 139 11.44 4.90 -6.24
C GLY A 139 10.70 3.56 -6.29
N ARG A 140 11.45 2.45 -6.39
CA ARG A 140 10.90 1.08 -6.50
C ARG A 140 9.81 0.76 -5.48
N LYS A 141 10.03 1.07 -4.19
CA LYS A 141 9.03 0.86 -3.13
C LYS A 141 7.75 1.66 -3.37
N VAL A 142 7.87 2.94 -3.74
CA VAL A 142 6.72 3.83 -3.98
C VAL A 142 5.95 3.36 -5.21
N ALA A 143 6.65 3.01 -6.29
CA ALA A 143 6.03 2.43 -7.49
C ALA A 143 5.26 1.14 -7.15
N ASP A 144 5.87 0.22 -6.39
CA ASP A 144 5.22 -1.03 -6.00
C ASP A 144 3.99 -0.79 -5.10
N CYS A 145 4.02 0.22 -4.20
CA CYS A 145 2.82 0.64 -3.45
C CYS A 145 1.69 1.13 -4.36
N ILE A 146 2.01 1.90 -5.41
CA ILE A 146 1.02 2.42 -6.36
C ILE A 146 0.43 1.30 -7.21
N LEU A 147 1.29 0.38 -7.69
CA LEU A 147 0.91 -0.80 -8.46
C LEU A 147 -0.09 -1.65 -7.68
N LEU A 148 0.23 -1.96 -6.42
CA LEU A 148 -0.59 -2.79 -5.56
C LEU A 148 -1.92 -2.14 -5.17
N MET A 149 -1.92 -0.86 -4.76
CA MET A 149 -3.08 -0.23 -4.11
C MET A 149 -3.96 0.60 -5.05
N SER A 150 -3.57 0.78 -6.31
CA SER A 150 -4.36 1.59 -7.24
C SER A 150 -4.32 1.17 -8.71
N LEU A 151 -3.41 0.27 -9.10
CA LEU A 151 -3.28 -0.20 -10.50
C LEU A 151 -3.57 -1.70 -10.67
N ASP A 152 -4.26 -2.32 -9.71
CA ASP A 152 -4.75 -3.70 -9.75
C ASP A 152 -3.66 -4.78 -9.93
N LYS A 153 -2.41 -4.49 -9.54
CA LYS A 153 -1.27 -5.44 -9.60
C LYS A 153 -1.11 -6.18 -8.28
N LYS A 154 -2.04 -7.10 -8.01
CA LYS A 154 -2.18 -7.86 -6.76
C LYS A 154 -0.97 -8.72 -6.37
N GLU A 155 -0.12 -9.05 -7.34
CA GLU A 155 1.09 -9.85 -7.17
C GLU A 155 2.28 -9.02 -6.65
N VAL A 156 2.21 -7.69 -6.71
CA VAL A 156 3.32 -6.80 -6.35
C VAL A 156 3.44 -6.65 -4.84
N VAL A 157 4.64 -6.90 -4.31
CA VAL A 157 4.97 -6.72 -2.89
C VAL A 157 5.88 -5.48 -2.73
N PRO A 158 5.38 -4.37 -2.16
CA PRO A 158 6.21 -3.22 -1.81
C PRO A 158 7.12 -3.58 -0.63
N VAL A 159 8.44 -3.59 -0.83
CA VAL A 159 9.38 -3.97 0.24
C VAL A 159 9.97 -2.72 0.90
N ASP A 160 9.79 -2.61 2.21
CA ASP A 160 10.50 -1.67 3.07
C ASP A 160 11.19 -2.37 4.24
N THR A 161 11.70 -1.60 5.19
CA THR A 161 12.37 -2.14 6.37
C THR A 161 11.45 -2.99 7.25
N HIS A 162 10.16 -2.68 7.33
CA HIS A 162 9.18 -3.46 8.10
C HIS A 162 8.86 -4.77 7.39
N VAL A 163 8.63 -4.73 6.07
CA VAL A 163 8.37 -5.93 5.27
C VAL A 163 9.56 -6.88 5.29
N HIS A 164 10.79 -6.35 5.26
CA HIS A 164 11.98 -7.17 5.47
C HIS A 164 12.01 -7.80 6.87
N GLN A 165 11.62 -7.09 7.94
CA GLN A 165 11.53 -7.66 9.29
C GLN A 165 10.49 -8.79 9.35
N ILE A 166 9.36 -8.66 8.66
CA ILE A 166 8.35 -9.72 8.51
C ILE A 166 8.96 -10.94 7.81
N ALA A 167 9.68 -10.75 6.70
CA ALA A 167 10.33 -11.84 5.97
C ALA A 167 11.36 -12.59 6.83
N VAL A 168 12.13 -11.86 7.64
CA VAL A 168 13.08 -12.45 8.59
C VAL A 168 12.38 -13.22 9.71
N LYS A 169 11.32 -12.64 10.29
CA LYS A 169 10.63 -13.19 11.47
C LYS A 169 9.82 -14.44 11.14
N TYR A 170 9.12 -14.44 10.01
CA TYR A 170 8.12 -15.48 9.70
C TYR A 170 8.49 -16.37 8.50
N TYR A 171 9.41 -15.93 7.64
CA TYR A 171 9.73 -16.65 6.40
C TYR A 171 11.18 -17.14 6.35
N GLY A 172 11.91 -17.08 7.47
CA GLY A 172 13.26 -17.64 7.58
C GLY A 172 14.31 -16.93 6.72
N MET A 173 14.09 -15.65 6.38
CA MET A 173 15.11 -14.85 5.70
C MET A 173 16.29 -14.56 6.64
N LYS A 174 17.51 -14.70 6.13
CA LYS A 174 18.72 -14.40 6.91
C LYS A 174 18.79 -12.91 7.17
N ARG A 175 19.05 -12.53 8.42
CA ARG A 175 19.45 -11.15 8.73
C ARG A 175 20.83 -10.90 8.10
N PRO A 176 21.05 -9.81 7.36
CA PRO A 176 22.42 -9.38 7.10
C PRO A 176 23.10 -9.15 8.45
N GLY A 177 24.43 -9.36 8.50
CA GLY A 177 25.21 -9.29 9.74
C GLY A 177 25.12 -7.93 10.47
N SER A 178 25.95 -7.73 11.49
CA SER A 178 25.95 -6.55 12.40
C SER A 178 26.08 -5.15 11.77
N ALA A 179 26.10 -5.04 10.43
CA ALA A 179 26.04 -3.79 9.71
C ALA A 179 24.62 -3.18 9.71
N LYS A 180 24.56 -1.85 9.69
CA LYS A 180 23.30 -1.09 9.60
C LYS A 180 22.54 -1.50 8.33
N MET A 181 21.37 -2.08 8.50
CA MET A 181 20.48 -2.56 7.45
C MET A 181 20.20 -1.47 6.41
N THR A 182 20.60 -1.70 5.15
CA THR A 182 20.31 -0.79 4.03
C THR A 182 19.49 -1.54 2.98
N MET A 183 18.39 -0.94 2.52
CA MET A 183 17.57 -1.49 1.43
C MET A 183 18.29 -1.31 0.10
N THR A 184 19.04 -2.34 -0.32
CA THR A 184 19.67 -2.40 -1.64
C THR A 184 18.71 -3.03 -2.66
N PRO A 185 18.87 -2.76 -3.97
CA PRO A 185 18.05 -3.41 -5.00
C PRO A 185 18.11 -4.94 -4.95
N LYS A 186 19.30 -5.51 -4.69
CA LYS A 186 19.49 -6.96 -4.55
C LYS A 186 18.65 -7.53 -3.40
N LEU A 187 18.75 -6.91 -2.23
CA LEU A 187 17.99 -7.35 -1.07
C LEU A 187 16.47 -7.19 -1.28
N TYR A 188 16.05 -6.10 -1.93
CA TYR A 188 14.65 -5.89 -2.27
C TYR A 188 14.11 -7.07 -3.09
N GLU A 189 14.87 -7.51 -4.09
CA GLU A 189 14.51 -8.62 -4.96
C GLU A 189 14.53 -9.97 -4.23
N GLU A 190 15.49 -10.19 -3.33
CA GLU A 190 15.53 -11.39 -2.47
C GLU A 190 14.29 -11.47 -1.57
N VAL A 191 13.88 -10.36 -0.94
CA VAL A 191 12.65 -10.30 -0.12
C VAL A 191 11.43 -10.56 -0.97
N ASN A 192 11.33 -9.89 -2.13
CA ASN A 192 10.20 -10.04 -3.03
C ASN A 192 10.06 -11.49 -3.50
N THR A 193 11.13 -12.10 -4.00
CA THR A 193 11.17 -13.51 -4.44
C THR A 193 10.75 -14.45 -3.31
N LYS A 194 11.25 -14.23 -2.09
CA LYS A 194 10.94 -15.07 -0.94
C LYS A 194 9.46 -15.02 -0.56
N LEU A 195 8.89 -13.82 -0.51
CA LEU A 195 7.49 -13.60 -0.16
C LEU A 195 6.55 -14.06 -1.28
N PHE A 196 6.90 -13.80 -2.54
CA PHE A 196 6.15 -14.30 -3.69
C PHE A 196 6.13 -15.84 -3.73
N SER A 197 7.26 -16.51 -3.44
CA SER A 197 7.32 -17.97 -3.36
C SER A 197 6.40 -18.56 -2.28
N ALA A 198 6.10 -17.78 -1.23
CA ALA A 198 5.22 -18.21 -0.15
C ALA A 198 3.74 -17.90 -0.42
N TRP A 199 3.43 -16.81 -1.12
CA TRP A 199 2.06 -16.29 -1.26
C TRP A 199 1.48 -16.40 -2.68
N GLY A 200 2.30 -16.67 -3.69
CA GLY A 200 1.90 -16.79 -5.08
C GLY A 200 1.27 -15.51 -5.66
N ASP A 201 0.29 -15.68 -6.54
CA ASP A 201 -0.31 -14.59 -7.33
C ASP A 201 -1.03 -13.50 -6.50
N TYR A 202 -1.24 -13.73 -5.21
CA TYR A 202 -1.88 -12.79 -4.28
C TYR A 202 -0.90 -12.23 -3.25
N ALA A 203 0.41 -12.30 -3.53
CA ALA A 203 1.46 -11.87 -2.62
C ALA A 203 1.29 -10.43 -2.10
N GLY A 204 0.84 -9.49 -2.92
CA GLY A 204 0.58 -8.12 -2.49
C GLY A 204 -0.59 -7.99 -1.50
N TRP A 205 -1.62 -8.82 -1.65
CA TRP A 205 -2.75 -8.86 -0.71
C TRP A 205 -2.33 -9.51 0.62
N ALA A 206 -1.62 -10.63 0.57
CA ALA A 206 -1.05 -11.27 1.76
C ALA A 206 -0.10 -10.32 2.50
N HIS A 207 0.75 -9.59 1.76
CA HIS A 207 1.57 -8.51 2.28
C HIS A 207 0.74 -7.48 3.05
N SER A 208 -0.39 -7.02 2.50
CA SER A 208 -1.21 -5.98 3.12
C SER A 208 -1.80 -6.43 4.47
N VAL A 209 -2.20 -7.70 4.58
CA VAL A 209 -2.64 -8.31 5.84
C VAL A 209 -1.50 -8.38 6.84
N MET A 210 -0.35 -8.94 6.44
CA MET A 210 0.81 -9.11 7.32
C MET A 210 1.38 -7.78 7.80
N PHE A 211 1.44 -6.79 6.92
CA PHE A 211 1.90 -5.44 7.25
C PHE A 211 0.96 -4.77 8.27
N THR A 212 -0.35 -4.87 8.05
CA THR A 212 -1.35 -4.29 8.96
C THR A 212 -1.30 -4.94 10.34
N ALA A 213 -1.14 -6.27 10.39
CA ALA A 213 -1.04 -7.01 11.65
C ALA A 213 0.21 -6.67 12.48
N ASP A 214 1.31 -6.23 11.83
CA ASP A 214 2.57 -5.87 12.50
C ASP A 214 2.64 -4.39 12.91
N LEU A 215 1.66 -3.57 12.51
CA LEU A 215 1.57 -2.18 12.97
C LEU A 215 1.29 -2.15 14.49
N LYS A 216 2.03 -1.31 15.22
CA LYS A 216 1.89 -1.16 16.68
C LYS A 216 0.47 -0.87 17.14
N SER A 217 -0.31 -0.16 16.32
CA SER A 217 -1.72 0.13 16.59
C SER A 217 -2.61 -1.11 16.66
N PHE A 218 -2.16 -2.25 16.11
CA PHE A 218 -2.86 -3.53 16.14
C PHE A 218 -2.17 -4.59 17.02
N ALA A 219 -1.00 -4.27 17.59
CA ALA A 219 -0.26 -5.19 18.46
C ALA A 219 -1.08 -5.59 19.70
N ASP A 220 -1.92 -4.69 20.21
CA ASP A 220 -2.69 -4.89 21.44
C ASP A 220 -3.97 -5.72 21.23
N HIS A 221 -4.47 -5.82 19.99
CA HIS A 221 -5.70 -6.56 19.68
C HIS A 221 -5.55 -8.09 19.77
N ASN A 222 -4.31 -8.60 19.84
CA ASN A 222 -4.01 -10.03 20.01
C ASN A 222 -3.69 -10.42 21.46
N THR A 223 -3.89 -9.53 22.43
CA THR A 223 -3.70 -9.86 23.85
C THR A 223 -5.04 -10.20 24.51
N THR A 224 -5.44 -11.47 24.43
CA THR A 224 -6.31 -12.02 25.49
C THR A 224 -5.58 -11.81 26.83
N PRO A 225 -6.24 -11.27 27.87
CA PRO A 225 -5.60 -11.05 29.16
C PRO A 225 -5.31 -12.41 29.80
N SER A 226 -4.11 -12.95 29.55
CA SER A 226 -3.58 -14.07 30.30
C SER A 226 -3.37 -13.62 31.73
N SER A 227 -4.08 -14.28 32.66
CA SER A 227 -4.03 -14.03 34.09
C SER A 227 -2.59 -13.93 34.57
N SER A 228 -2.26 -12.80 35.19
CA SER A 228 -0.94 -12.48 35.73
C SER A 228 -0.41 -13.59 36.66
N PRO A 229 0.85 -14.05 36.53
CA PRO A 229 1.43 -14.93 37.52
C PRO A 229 1.79 -14.13 38.78
N GLN A 230 1.21 -14.52 39.91
CA GLN A 230 1.56 -14.05 41.25
C GLN A 230 3.05 -14.28 41.55
N LYS A 231 3.69 -13.29 42.19
CA LYS A 231 5.07 -13.32 42.66
C LYS A 231 5.32 -14.54 43.55
N LYS A 232 6.32 -15.37 43.22
CA LYS A 232 6.96 -16.31 44.16
C LYS A 232 8.42 -15.94 44.38
N ALA A 233 8.81 -16.03 45.66
CA ALA A 233 10.09 -15.65 46.26
C ALA A 233 11.28 -16.50 45.74
N PRO A 234 12.54 -16.06 45.96
CA PRO A 234 13.71 -16.63 45.29
C PRO A 234 14.29 -17.86 46.02
N THR A 235 14.76 -18.86 45.28
CA THR A 235 15.62 -19.95 45.77
C THR A 235 16.39 -20.59 44.59
N PRO A 236 17.49 -21.36 44.80
CA PRO A 236 18.77 -21.05 44.19
C PRO A 236 19.17 -21.97 43.03
N LYS A 237 20.21 -21.52 42.34
CA LYS A 237 20.91 -22.10 41.17
C LYS A 237 20.86 -23.65 41.07
N ARG A 238 20.34 -24.14 39.94
CA ARG A 238 20.63 -25.49 39.44
C ARG A 238 20.81 -25.46 37.92
N LYS A 239 21.93 -26.03 37.46
CA LYS A 239 22.30 -26.28 36.06
C LYS A 239 21.16 -26.99 35.32
N ARG A 240 20.93 -26.65 34.04
CA ARG A 240 20.16 -27.52 33.13
C ARG A 240 20.68 -27.46 31.70
N GLU A 241 20.81 -28.65 31.15
CA GLU A 241 21.27 -29.05 29.82
C GLU A 241 20.34 -28.58 28.68
N GLU A 242 20.91 -28.56 27.48
CA GLU A 242 20.27 -28.32 26.19
C GLU A 242 19.22 -29.40 25.86
N GLN A 243 18.01 -28.98 25.49
CA GLN A 243 17.08 -29.79 24.69
C GLN A 243 16.35 -28.88 23.70
N LEU A 244 16.70 -29.06 22.41
CA LEU A 244 15.97 -28.56 21.25
C LEU A 244 14.58 -29.21 21.17
N LYS A 245 13.55 -28.38 20.96
CA LYS A 245 12.26 -28.83 20.44
C LYS A 245 11.90 -27.95 19.24
N GLU A 246 11.89 -28.55 18.06
CA GLU A 246 11.21 -28.04 16.88
C GLU A 246 9.70 -28.09 17.14
N GLU A 247 9.06 -26.94 17.26
CA GLU A 247 7.59 -26.85 17.12
C GLU A 247 7.29 -26.44 15.68
N CYS A 248 6.86 -27.43 14.90
CA CYS A 248 6.34 -27.25 13.55
C CYS A 248 4.92 -26.67 13.64
N LEU A 249 4.67 -25.53 12.97
CA LEU A 249 3.34 -24.94 12.88
C LEU A 249 2.46 -25.77 11.92
N PRO A 250 1.15 -25.97 12.22
CA PRO A 250 0.27 -26.78 11.40
C PRO A 250 0.02 -26.13 10.03
N THR A 251 0.18 -26.91 8.97
CA THR A 251 -0.15 -26.55 7.59
C THR A 251 -1.64 -26.23 7.46
N PRO A 252 -2.04 -25.13 6.80
CA PRO A 252 -3.45 -24.86 6.51
C PRO A 252 -4.02 -25.88 5.51
N PRO A 253 -5.33 -26.17 5.55
CA PRO A 253 -5.95 -27.15 4.67
C PRO A 253 -5.86 -26.75 3.20
N ILE A 254 -5.74 -27.77 2.35
CA ILE A 254 -5.66 -27.65 0.88
C ILE A 254 -6.91 -26.94 0.34
N THR A 255 -6.70 -25.93 -0.50
CA THR A 255 -7.73 -25.20 -1.23
C THR A 255 -8.59 -26.17 -2.05
N PRO A 256 -9.94 -26.06 -2.06
CA PRO A 256 -10.77 -26.91 -2.91
C PRO A 256 -10.41 -26.70 -4.39
N GLU A 257 -10.10 -27.79 -5.10
CA GLU A 257 -10.00 -27.79 -6.56
C GLU A 257 -11.34 -27.36 -7.16
N LEU A 258 -11.31 -26.37 -8.04
CA LEU A 258 -12.43 -26.07 -8.92
C LEU A 258 -12.59 -27.25 -9.87
N GLU A 259 -13.64 -28.06 -9.67
CA GLU A 259 -13.99 -29.14 -10.58
C GLU A 259 -14.04 -28.60 -12.02
N ALA A 260 -13.21 -29.18 -12.88
CA ALA A 260 -13.18 -28.94 -14.31
C ALA A 260 -14.43 -29.54 -14.98
N GLY A 261 -15.59 -28.92 -14.73
CA GLY A 261 -16.84 -29.21 -15.40
C GLY A 261 -16.91 -28.52 -16.77
N SER A 262 -16.38 -29.20 -17.79
CA SER A 262 -16.78 -29.12 -19.21
C SER A 262 -17.57 -27.89 -19.66
N LEU A 263 -16.87 -26.90 -20.23
CA LEU A 263 -17.47 -25.80 -21.00
C LEU A 263 -18.31 -26.29 -22.20
N ALA A 264 -18.18 -27.58 -22.59
CA ALA A 264 -18.88 -28.17 -23.72
C ALA A 264 -20.36 -28.50 -23.42
N GLU A 265 -20.77 -28.65 -22.15
CA GLU A 265 -22.18 -28.92 -21.81
C GLU A 265 -23.05 -27.66 -21.72
N ARG A 266 -22.46 -26.49 -21.49
CA ARG A 266 -23.21 -25.21 -21.42
C ARG A 266 -23.62 -24.66 -22.78
N VAL A 267 -23.00 -25.11 -23.88
CA VAL A 267 -23.34 -24.66 -25.24
C VAL A 267 -24.53 -25.45 -25.84
N LYS A 268 -24.74 -26.71 -25.44
CA LYS A 268 -25.89 -27.52 -25.92
C LYS A 268 -27.24 -27.12 -25.32
N ARG A 269 -27.28 -26.52 -24.12
CA ARG A 269 -28.54 -26.08 -23.48
C ARG A 269 -29.12 -24.77 -24.00
N ARG A 270 -28.40 -24.00 -24.83
CA ARG A 270 -28.89 -22.74 -25.43
C ARG A 270 -29.46 -22.85 -26.85
N ARG A 271 -29.48 -24.05 -27.45
CA ARG A 271 -30.08 -24.29 -28.78
C ARG A 271 -31.35 -25.16 -28.76
N GLY A 272 -31.93 -25.42 -27.58
CA GLY A 272 -33.06 -26.34 -27.40
C GLY A 272 -34.27 -25.78 -26.63
N ALA A 273 -34.33 -24.47 -26.40
CA ALA A 273 -35.51 -23.82 -25.85
C ALA A 273 -35.95 -22.74 -26.85
N LYS A 274 -37.19 -22.86 -27.33
CA LYS A 274 -37.91 -21.94 -28.20
C LYS A 274 -37.81 -20.48 -27.72
#